data_AF-A0A2K2U1G4-F1
#
_entry.id   AF-A0A2K2U1G4-F1
#
_cell.length_a   1.000
_cell.length_b   1.000
_cell.length_c   1.000
_cell.angle_alpha   90.00
_cell.angle_beta   90.00
_cell.angle_gamma   90.00
#
_symmetry.space_group_name_H-M   'P 1'
#
loop_
_entity.id
_entity.type
_entity.pdbx_description
1 polymer ?
#
loop_
_entity_poly.entity_id
_entity_poly.type
_entity_poly.pdbx_seq_one_letter_code
_entity_poly.pdbx_strand_id
1 'polypeptide(L)'
;ENVGGPNRAPSVPAGKLPDIKPYQDEVAQAGVKQPFFDRRGTFDFPAVAKGKLHDQVVTNRIADCLNEGEPYDIKVAISYWNNWVYSCTGAQRWEEALAKIPFFVHITLNPAEMSQFADIVLPARHQMFERWGSVTNKQDLHSYTALEQPVVEPLWDTLTDETEIAWLIAEKLADKGFPNVLNYYRECFHDPETDAEPQSGEDLSLFATKLLTKTIWDPSADKKGGDELSGWDEFVEKGIWNSKRQGYREHWDDFGTKTGKSEFYSETLKSILEEHASG
;
A
#
# COMPACT_ATOMS: atom_id res chain seq x y z
N GLU A 1 0.31 37.95 -1.29
CA GLU A 1 0.28 37.25 -2.58
C GLU A 1 0.88 35.86 -2.41
N ASN A 2 0.28 34.81 -2.95
CA ASN A 2 0.87 33.47 -2.92
C ASN A 2 1.99 33.42 -3.98
N VAL A 3 3.22 33.71 -3.57
CA VAL A 3 4.40 33.66 -4.46
C VAL A 3 4.66 32.19 -4.81
N GLY A 4 4.31 31.80 -6.03
CA GLY A 4 4.53 30.45 -6.55
C GLY A 4 3.26 29.67 -6.88
N GLY A 5 2.13 30.00 -6.25
CA GLY A 5 0.85 29.34 -6.51
C GLY A 5 0.82 27.86 -6.08
N PRO A 6 -0.20 27.10 -6.49
CA PRO A 6 -0.27 25.67 -6.20
C PRO A 6 0.83 24.91 -6.94
N ASN A 7 1.66 24.17 -6.20
CA ASN A 7 2.72 23.33 -6.75
C ASN A 7 2.38 21.86 -6.58
N ARG A 8 2.80 21.04 -7.54
CA ARG A 8 2.77 19.59 -7.41
C ARG A 8 4.01 19.12 -6.66
N ALA A 9 3.91 17.94 -6.06
CA ALA A 9 5.06 17.30 -5.47
C ALA A 9 6.01 16.85 -6.61
N PRO A 10 7.32 17.04 -6.48
CA PRO A 10 8.28 16.31 -7.28
C PRO A 10 7.99 14.81 -7.25
N SER A 11 8.22 14.12 -8.35
CA SER A 11 8.12 12.66 -8.36
C SER A 11 9.23 12.06 -7.47
N VAL A 12 8.88 11.07 -6.67
CA VAL A 12 9.86 10.15 -6.08
C VAL A 12 10.08 9.00 -7.06
N PRO A 13 11.32 8.62 -7.39
CA PRO A 13 11.60 7.45 -8.21
C PRO A 13 11.48 6.20 -7.33
N ALA A 14 10.27 5.88 -6.86
CA ALA A 14 10.02 4.63 -6.13
C ALA A 14 9.90 3.46 -7.12
N GLY A 15 10.43 2.32 -6.73
CA GLY A 15 10.26 1.05 -7.43
C GLY A 15 8.81 0.58 -7.40
N LYS A 16 8.53 -0.47 -8.17
CA LYS A 16 7.22 -1.12 -8.23
C LYS A 16 7.34 -2.53 -7.70
N LEU A 17 6.26 -3.03 -7.09
CA LEU A 17 6.15 -4.43 -6.77
C LEU A 17 6.23 -5.27 -8.07
N PRO A 18 6.85 -6.45 -8.01
CA PRO A 18 6.82 -7.42 -9.11
C PRO A 18 5.37 -7.80 -9.50
N ASP A 19 5.19 -8.24 -10.75
CA ASP A 19 3.85 -8.65 -11.21
C ASP A 19 3.47 -10.00 -10.59
N ILE A 20 2.36 -10.01 -9.84
CA ILE A 20 1.82 -11.21 -9.19
C ILE A 20 1.02 -12.09 -10.16
N LYS A 21 0.60 -11.57 -11.32
CA LYS A 21 -0.28 -12.30 -12.26
C LYS A 21 0.24 -13.68 -12.69
N PRO A 22 1.56 -13.90 -12.92
CA PRO A 22 2.08 -15.22 -13.28
C PRO A 22 1.84 -16.31 -12.21
N TYR A 23 1.58 -15.91 -10.96
CA TYR A 23 1.37 -16.81 -9.83
C TYR A 23 -0.11 -17.01 -9.49
N GLN A 24 -1.02 -16.37 -10.23
CA GLN A 24 -2.46 -16.55 -10.06
C GLN A 24 -2.94 -17.77 -10.86
N ASP A 25 -3.45 -18.78 -10.16
CA ASP A 25 -4.16 -19.90 -10.78
C ASP A 25 -5.56 -19.50 -11.29
N GLU A 26 -6.28 -20.43 -11.90
CA GLU A 26 -7.62 -20.15 -12.45
C GLU A 26 -8.62 -19.65 -11.39
N VAL A 27 -8.51 -20.15 -10.15
CA VAL A 27 -9.37 -19.75 -9.03
C VAL A 27 -9.07 -18.30 -8.64
N ALA A 28 -7.80 -17.94 -8.47
CA ALA A 28 -7.37 -16.59 -8.16
C ALA A 28 -7.76 -15.61 -9.28
N GLN A 29 -7.54 -15.99 -10.54
CA GLN A 29 -7.90 -15.17 -11.71
C GLN A 29 -9.41 -14.92 -11.82
N ALA A 30 -10.25 -15.88 -11.43
CA ALA A 30 -11.69 -15.71 -11.34
C ALA A 30 -12.10 -14.87 -10.12
N GLY A 31 -11.42 -15.07 -8.98
CA GLY A 31 -11.68 -14.36 -7.73
C GLY A 31 -11.40 -12.86 -7.81
N VAL A 32 -10.27 -12.45 -8.39
CA VAL A 32 -9.91 -11.02 -8.52
C VAL A 32 -10.80 -10.23 -9.49
N LYS A 33 -11.69 -10.91 -10.22
CA LYS A 33 -12.69 -10.30 -11.12
C LYS A 33 -14.06 -10.14 -10.45
N GLN A 34 -14.24 -10.64 -9.22
CA GLN A 34 -15.48 -10.42 -8.48
C GLN A 34 -15.67 -8.93 -8.20
N PRO A 35 -16.93 -8.47 -8.03
CA PRO A 35 -17.19 -7.09 -7.61
C PRO A 35 -16.41 -6.74 -6.35
N PHE A 36 -15.92 -5.50 -6.27
CA PHE A 36 -15.27 -5.03 -5.06
C PHE A 36 -16.24 -5.07 -3.88
N PHE A 37 -15.78 -5.60 -2.76
CA PHE A 37 -16.62 -5.80 -1.59
C PHE A 37 -17.18 -4.48 -1.02
N ASP A 38 -16.42 -3.38 -1.12
CA ASP A 38 -16.86 -2.04 -0.69
C ASP A 38 -17.84 -1.36 -1.67
N ARG A 39 -18.30 -2.09 -2.70
CA ARG A 39 -19.21 -1.64 -3.75
C ARG A 39 -18.73 -0.46 -4.58
N ARG A 40 -17.44 -0.10 -4.55
CA ARG A 40 -16.91 0.82 -5.57
C ARG A 40 -17.18 0.21 -6.95
N GLY A 41 -17.70 1.00 -7.88
CA GLY A 41 -18.16 0.44 -9.17
C GLY A 41 -19.66 0.37 -9.36
N THR A 42 -20.44 0.51 -8.29
CA THR A 42 -21.89 0.63 -8.43
C THR A 42 -22.29 2.07 -8.74
N PHE A 43 -23.52 2.25 -9.22
CA PHE A 43 -24.09 3.57 -9.51
C PHE A 43 -23.98 4.54 -8.31
N ASP A 44 -24.22 4.04 -7.10
CA ASP A 44 -24.17 4.86 -5.88
C ASP A 44 -22.75 5.19 -5.41
N PHE A 45 -21.74 4.45 -5.90
CA PHE A 45 -20.34 4.56 -5.48
C PHE A 45 -19.39 4.66 -6.68
N PRO A 46 -19.39 5.81 -7.40
CA PRO A 46 -18.48 6.07 -8.52
C PRO A 46 -17.00 6.05 -8.12
N ALA A 47 -16.70 6.38 -6.86
CA ALA A 47 -15.38 6.24 -6.25
C ALA A 47 -14.20 6.69 -7.14
N VAL A 48 -14.26 7.94 -7.61
CA VAL A 48 -13.30 8.51 -8.56
C VAL A 48 -11.97 8.82 -7.86
N ALA A 49 -10.87 8.25 -8.36
CA ALA A 49 -9.51 8.66 -7.99
C ALA A 49 -8.67 8.90 -9.25
N LYS A 50 -7.86 9.96 -9.23
CA LYS A 50 -6.91 10.29 -10.31
C LYS A 50 -7.53 10.28 -11.72
N GLY A 51 -8.79 10.71 -11.83
CA GLY A 51 -9.53 10.76 -13.09
C GLY A 51 -10.10 9.43 -13.58
N LYS A 52 -10.07 8.38 -12.75
CA LYS A 52 -10.59 7.05 -13.08
C LYS A 52 -11.76 6.70 -12.17
N LEU A 53 -12.82 6.16 -12.76
CA LEU A 53 -13.92 5.58 -12.03
C LEU A 53 -13.47 4.31 -11.29
N HIS A 54 -14.06 4.09 -10.11
CA HIS A 54 -13.92 2.86 -9.32
C HIS A 54 -12.51 2.59 -8.78
N ASP A 55 -11.65 3.62 -8.76
CA ASP A 55 -10.23 3.51 -8.39
C ASP A 55 -9.98 3.89 -6.92
N GLN A 56 -10.96 4.50 -6.24
CA GLN A 56 -10.87 4.88 -4.82
C GLN A 56 -11.53 3.85 -3.90
N VAL A 57 -10.89 3.51 -2.78
CA VAL A 57 -11.50 2.68 -1.74
C VAL A 57 -12.57 3.43 -0.96
N VAL A 58 -13.69 2.76 -0.72
CA VAL A 58 -14.81 3.26 0.09
C VAL A 58 -14.79 2.53 1.44
N THR A 59 -13.69 2.66 2.19
CA THR A 59 -13.40 1.85 3.40
C THR A 59 -14.58 1.79 4.37
N ASN A 60 -15.21 2.94 4.62
CA ASN A 60 -16.31 3.01 5.57
C ASN A 60 -17.50 2.13 5.15
N ARG A 61 -17.73 1.93 3.84
CA ARG A 61 -18.85 1.13 3.30
C ARG A 61 -18.70 -0.37 3.60
N ILE A 62 -17.48 -0.85 3.84
CA ILE A 62 -17.20 -2.26 4.15
C ILE A 62 -18.05 -2.77 5.34
N ALA A 63 -18.21 -1.97 6.40
CA ALA A 63 -19.05 -2.36 7.53
C ALA A 63 -20.51 -2.59 7.15
N ASP A 64 -21.08 -1.77 6.26
CA ASP A 64 -22.46 -1.96 5.80
C ASP A 64 -22.54 -3.22 4.93
N CYS A 65 -21.57 -3.44 4.04
CA CYS A 65 -21.51 -4.64 3.20
C CYS A 65 -21.41 -5.93 4.02
N LEU A 66 -20.59 -5.94 5.08
CA LEU A 66 -20.51 -7.06 6.03
C LEU A 66 -21.84 -7.28 6.75
N ASN A 67 -22.53 -6.19 7.13
CA ASN A 67 -23.80 -6.29 7.82
C ASN A 67 -24.94 -6.78 6.93
N GLU A 68 -24.92 -6.38 5.66
CA GLU A 68 -25.89 -6.75 4.63
C GLU A 68 -25.61 -8.14 4.02
N GLY A 69 -24.37 -8.65 4.11
CA GLY A 69 -23.96 -9.92 3.46
C GLY A 69 -23.76 -9.79 1.94
N GLU A 70 -23.50 -8.59 1.46
CA GLU A 70 -23.54 -8.23 0.04
C GLU A 70 -22.31 -7.38 -0.33
N PRO A 71 -21.66 -7.58 -1.50
CA PRO A 71 -22.11 -8.40 -2.63
C PRO A 71 -21.90 -9.91 -2.49
N TYR A 72 -21.22 -10.35 -1.44
CA TYR A 72 -21.01 -11.76 -1.08
C TYR A 72 -20.52 -11.86 0.36
N ASP A 73 -20.56 -13.04 0.96
CA ASP A 73 -20.07 -13.24 2.32
C ASP A 73 -18.53 -13.19 2.40
N ILE A 74 -18.00 -12.48 3.41
CA ILE A 74 -16.60 -12.61 3.82
C ILE A 74 -16.48 -13.72 4.86
N LYS A 75 -15.75 -14.79 4.52
CA LYS A 75 -15.54 -15.94 5.40
C LYS A 75 -14.23 -15.85 6.20
N VAL A 76 -13.23 -15.20 5.63
CA VAL A 76 -11.91 -14.99 6.24
C VAL A 76 -11.52 -13.53 6.02
N ALA A 77 -11.06 -12.86 7.08
CA ALA A 77 -10.45 -11.55 6.98
C ALA A 77 -9.12 -11.54 7.73
N ILE A 78 -8.11 -10.93 7.11
CA ILE A 78 -6.83 -10.60 7.74
C ILE A 78 -6.68 -9.09 7.62
N SER A 79 -6.48 -8.43 8.76
CA SER A 79 -6.34 -6.98 8.83
C SER A 79 -5.04 -6.63 9.54
N TYR A 80 -4.33 -5.62 9.06
CA TYR A 80 -3.10 -5.15 9.68
C TYR A 80 -3.09 -3.64 9.82
N TRP A 81 -2.46 -3.17 10.90
CA TRP A 81 -2.14 -1.77 11.15
C TRP A 81 -3.32 -0.79 11.00
N ASN A 82 -4.49 -1.23 11.43
CA ASN A 82 -5.71 -0.45 11.36
C ASN A 82 -6.59 -0.68 12.60
N ASN A 83 -7.55 0.23 12.81
CA ASN A 83 -8.52 0.10 13.87
C ASN A 83 -9.83 0.77 13.44
N TRP A 84 -10.58 0.10 12.57
CA TRP A 84 -11.75 0.73 11.95
C TRP A 84 -12.88 0.98 12.93
N VAL A 85 -13.06 0.13 13.95
CA VAL A 85 -14.04 0.37 15.02
C VAL A 85 -13.86 1.75 15.65
N TYR A 86 -12.62 2.16 15.90
CA TYR A 86 -12.29 3.46 16.49
C TYR A 86 -12.20 4.61 15.46
N SER A 87 -11.56 4.36 14.32
CA SER A 87 -11.17 5.41 13.36
C SER A 87 -12.25 5.77 12.33
N CYS A 88 -13.22 4.88 12.10
CA CYS A 88 -14.29 5.10 11.14
C CYS A 88 -15.53 5.71 11.80
N THR A 89 -16.36 6.38 11.00
CA THR A 89 -17.65 6.89 11.50
C THR A 89 -18.64 5.74 11.70
N GLY A 90 -19.36 5.79 12.83
CA GLY A 90 -20.26 4.72 13.26
C GLY A 90 -19.49 3.51 13.77
N ALA A 91 -19.07 3.53 15.03
CA ALA A 91 -18.35 2.41 15.64
C ALA A 91 -19.24 1.15 15.72
N GLN A 92 -20.51 1.31 16.11
CA GLN A 92 -21.43 0.19 16.35
C GLN A 92 -21.65 -0.69 15.12
N ARG A 93 -21.75 -0.09 13.93
CA ARG A 93 -21.89 -0.84 12.67
C ARG A 93 -20.63 -1.64 12.35
N TRP A 94 -19.44 -1.19 12.76
CA TRP A 94 -18.21 -1.97 12.64
C TRP A 94 -18.15 -3.11 13.66
N GLU A 95 -18.58 -2.86 14.91
CA GLU A 95 -18.68 -3.90 15.94
C GLU A 95 -19.63 -5.03 15.48
N GLU A 96 -20.82 -4.68 14.98
CA GLU A 96 -21.79 -5.63 14.42
C GLU A 96 -21.26 -6.38 13.20
N ALA A 97 -20.54 -5.66 12.31
CA ALA A 97 -19.98 -6.22 11.10
C ALA A 97 -18.87 -7.23 11.38
N LEU A 98 -17.92 -6.88 12.27
CA LEU A 98 -16.78 -7.74 12.59
C LEU A 98 -17.21 -8.99 13.35
N ALA A 99 -18.22 -8.87 14.22
CA ALA A 99 -18.80 -10.03 14.91
C ALA A 99 -19.44 -11.07 13.98
N LYS A 100 -19.70 -10.73 12.71
CA LYS A 100 -20.25 -11.65 11.70
C LYS A 100 -19.18 -12.39 10.89
N ILE A 101 -17.91 -11.96 10.95
CA ILE A 101 -16.84 -12.60 10.17
C ILE A 101 -16.51 -13.95 10.83
N PRO A 102 -16.63 -15.08 10.11
CA PRO A 102 -16.41 -16.40 10.71
C PRO A 102 -14.98 -16.69 11.18
N PHE A 103 -13.99 -16.06 10.55
CA PHE A 103 -12.60 -16.16 10.95
C PHE A 103 -11.86 -14.86 10.67
N PHE A 104 -11.51 -14.13 11.72
CA PHE A 104 -10.86 -12.82 11.65
C PHE A 104 -9.52 -12.82 12.37
N VAL A 105 -8.47 -12.42 11.64
CA VAL A 105 -7.11 -12.24 12.17
C VAL A 105 -6.76 -10.76 12.19
N HIS A 106 -6.29 -10.27 13.33
CA HIS A 106 -5.82 -8.89 13.48
C HIS A 106 -4.32 -8.83 13.79
N ILE A 107 -3.55 -8.26 12.87
CA ILE A 107 -2.11 -8.01 13.00
C ILE A 107 -1.93 -6.60 13.56
N THR A 108 -1.47 -6.48 14.81
CA THR A 108 -1.40 -5.19 15.51
C THR A 108 -0.30 -5.18 16.57
N LEU A 109 0.18 -3.99 16.90
CA LEU A 109 1.13 -3.76 17.98
C LEU A 109 0.44 -3.74 19.35
N ASN A 110 -0.75 -3.13 19.43
CA ASN A 110 -1.50 -2.99 20.67
C ASN A 110 -2.86 -3.68 20.57
N PRO A 111 -3.42 -4.19 21.69
CA PRO A 111 -4.83 -4.50 21.76
C PRO A 111 -5.65 -3.25 21.42
N ALA A 112 -6.42 -3.32 20.35
CA ALA A 112 -7.26 -2.25 19.83
C ALA A 112 -8.75 -2.63 19.91
N GLU A 113 -9.66 -1.67 19.74
CA GLU A 113 -11.11 -1.91 19.69
C GLU A 113 -11.46 -2.98 18.65
N MET A 114 -10.85 -2.91 17.46
CA MET A 114 -10.99 -3.93 16.42
C MET A 114 -10.47 -5.31 16.84
N SER A 115 -9.49 -5.38 17.75
CA SER A 115 -8.91 -6.67 18.20
C SER A 115 -9.87 -7.49 19.05
N GLN A 116 -10.88 -6.86 19.64
CA GLN A 116 -11.89 -7.55 20.48
C GLN A 116 -12.74 -8.54 19.66
N PHE A 117 -12.77 -8.38 18.35
CA PHE A 117 -13.54 -9.22 17.43
C PHE A 117 -12.69 -10.28 16.72
N ALA A 118 -11.37 -10.27 16.92
CA ALA A 118 -10.46 -11.19 16.24
C ALA A 118 -10.44 -12.56 16.92
N ASP A 119 -10.45 -13.62 16.11
CA ASP A 119 -10.20 -14.99 16.54
C ASP A 119 -8.71 -15.19 16.87
N ILE A 120 -7.84 -14.52 16.12
CA ILE A 120 -6.38 -14.54 16.32
C ILE A 120 -5.85 -13.11 16.30
N VAL A 121 -5.07 -12.76 17.31
CA VAL A 121 -4.25 -11.54 17.31
C VAL A 121 -2.80 -11.95 17.04
N LEU A 122 -2.20 -11.36 16.00
CA LEU A 122 -0.79 -11.56 15.67
C LEU A 122 0.01 -10.29 16.05
N PRO A 123 0.97 -10.38 16.98
CA PRO A 123 1.72 -9.22 17.45
C PRO A 123 2.73 -8.75 16.39
N ALA A 124 2.57 -7.52 15.92
CA ALA A 124 3.44 -6.91 14.91
C ALA A 124 4.69 -6.28 15.54
N ARG A 125 5.82 -6.35 14.82
CA ARG A 125 7.01 -5.53 15.10
C ARG A 125 6.67 -4.04 15.02
N HIS A 126 7.23 -3.23 15.89
CA HIS A 126 7.03 -1.78 15.89
C HIS A 126 7.65 -1.16 14.63
N GLN A 127 6.81 -0.55 13.80
CA GLN A 127 7.20 -0.06 12.48
C GLN A 127 8.39 0.91 12.47
N MET A 128 8.54 1.71 13.53
CA MET A 128 9.60 2.71 13.64
C MET A 128 10.96 2.15 14.09
N PHE A 129 11.00 0.98 14.74
CA PHE A 129 12.20 0.55 15.48
C PHE A 129 12.71 -0.84 15.12
N GLU A 130 11.85 -1.74 14.63
CA GLU A 130 12.13 -3.18 14.61
C GLU A 130 12.08 -3.79 13.21
N ARG A 131 11.79 -3.03 12.15
CA ARG A 131 11.61 -3.58 10.80
C ARG A 131 12.22 -2.69 9.70
N TRP A 132 12.44 -3.31 8.55
CA TRP A 132 12.79 -2.63 7.30
C TRP A 132 11.54 -2.10 6.60
N GLY A 133 11.65 -0.91 6.02
CA GLY A 133 10.59 -0.29 5.23
C GLY A 133 11.05 1.01 4.61
N SER A 134 10.13 1.71 3.94
CA SER A 134 10.41 3.06 3.47
C SER A 134 9.11 3.84 3.34
N VAL A 135 9.19 5.15 3.58
CA VAL A 135 8.06 6.06 3.44
C VAL A 135 8.44 7.24 2.56
N THR A 136 7.53 7.62 1.67
CA THR A 136 7.70 8.79 0.82
C THR A 136 6.82 9.93 1.29
N ASN A 137 7.34 11.15 1.31
CA ASN A 137 6.54 12.33 1.64
C ASN A 137 7.11 13.56 0.92
N LYS A 138 6.59 14.74 1.23
CA LYS A 138 6.99 16.02 0.66
C LYS A 138 6.96 17.12 1.69
N GLN A 139 7.94 18.01 1.61
CA GLN A 139 8.01 19.22 2.43
C GLN A 139 8.92 20.25 1.76
N ASP A 140 8.62 21.53 1.93
CA ASP A 140 9.47 22.64 1.45
C ASP A 140 9.86 22.56 -0.04
N LEU A 141 8.91 22.17 -0.90
CA LEU A 141 9.12 21.98 -2.34
C LEU A 141 10.05 20.81 -2.71
N HIS A 142 10.39 19.94 -1.76
CA HIS A 142 11.04 18.66 -2.01
C HIS A 142 10.05 17.52 -1.79
N SER A 143 10.24 16.44 -2.53
CA SER A 143 9.78 15.12 -2.12
C SER A 143 10.96 14.35 -1.55
N TYR A 144 10.72 13.43 -0.63
CA TYR A 144 11.76 12.61 -0.04
C TYR A 144 11.30 11.18 0.16
N THR A 145 12.27 10.28 0.29
CA THR A 145 12.07 8.91 0.77
C THR A 145 12.91 8.73 2.01
N ALA A 146 12.25 8.46 3.15
CA ALA A 146 12.90 8.10 4.39
C ALA A 146 12.92 6.58 4.53
N LEU A 147 14.06 6.04 4.96
CA LEU A 147 14.24 4.63 5.23
C LEU A 147 13.77 4.30 6.65
N GLU A 148 13.00 3.21 6.79
CA GLU A 148 12.75 2.57 8.08
C GLU A 148 13.74 1.41 8.19
N GLN A 149 14.47 1.34 9.31
CA GLN A 149 15.44 0.27 9.58
C GLN A 149 15.34 -0.20 11.03
N PRO A 150 15.63 -1.48 11.33
CA PRO A 150 15.74 -1.96 12.69
C PRO A 150 16.88 -1.25 13.43
N VAL A 151 16.58 -0.60 14.55
CA VAL A 151 17.58 0.08 15.42
C VAL A 151 17.65 -0.54 16.81
N VAL A 152 16.74 -1.49 17.10
CA VAL A 152 16.77 -2.34 18.29
C VAL A 152 16.43 -3.77 17.87
N GLU A 153 16.93 -4.75 18.62
CA GLU A 153 16.43 -6.12 18.52
C GLU A 153 14.95 -6.16 18.91
N PRO A 154 14.13 -7.01 18.26
CA PRO A 154 12.74 -7.19 18.64
C PRO A 154 12.60 -7.47 20.14
N LEU A 155 11.82 -6.63 20.83
CA LEU A 155 11.68 -6.73 22.29
C LEU A 155 10.87 -7.96 22.71
N TRP A 156 9.98 -8.42 21.83
CA TRP A 156 9.03 -9.50 22.08
C TRP A 156 9.05 -10.52 20.94
N ASP A 157 8.27 -11.58 21.09
CA ASP A 157 7.99 -12.54 20.01
C ASP A 157 7.02 -11.90 19.02
N THR A 158 7.56 -11.01 18.17
CA THR A 158 6.85 -10.23 17.17
C THR A 158 7.45 -10.46 15.78
N LEU A 159 6.59 -10.36 14.77
CA LEU A 159 6.97 -10.52 13.37
C LEU A 159 6.61 -9.26 12.58
N THR A 160 7.34 -8.98 11.51
CA THR A 160 6.96 -7.89 10.59
C THR A 160 5.62 -8.21 9.91
N ASP A 161 4.70 -7.27 10.01
CA ASP A 161 3.33 -7.30 9.50
C ASP A 161 3.24 -7.39 7.97
N GLU A 162 4.08 -6.65 7.25
CA GLU A 162 4.03 -6.60 5.78
C GLU A 162 4.82 -7.73 5.09
N THR A 163 5.67 -8.46 5.81
CA THR A 163 6.65 -9.40 5.22
C THR A 163 6.71 -10.75 5.96
N GLU A 164 7.25 -10.80 7.17
CA GLU A 164 7.47 -12.06 7.91
C GLU A 164 6.19 -12.86 8.16
N ILE A 165 5.11 -12.19 8.58
CA ILE A 165 3.81 -12.85 8.78
C ILE A 165 3.30 -13.43 7.46
N ALA A 166 3.38 -12.66 6.37
CA ALA A 166 2.95 -13.09 5.04
C ALA A 166 3.79 -14.27 4.52
N TRP A 167 5.11 -14.25 4.76
CA TRP A 167 6.02 -15.35 4.44
C TRP A 167 5.63 -16.64 5.15
N LEU A 168 5.43 -16.61 6.46
CA LEU A 168 5.06 -17.80 7.25
C LEU A 168 3.69 -18.35 6.85
N ILE A 169 2.72 -17.47 6.52
CA ILE A 169 1.45 -17.90 5.94
C ILE A 169 1.68 -18.60 4.59
N ALA A 170 2.53 -18.05 3.73
CA ALA A 170 2.86 -18.64 2.44
C ALA A 170 3.55 -20.01 2.57
N GLU A 171 4.46 -20.20 3.53
CA GLU A 171 5.04 -21.51 3.84
C GLU A 171 3.99 -22.51 4.29
N LYS A 172 3.08 -22.10 5.19
CA LYS A 172 2.00 -22.98 5.66
C LYS A 172 0.98 -23.30 4.57
N LEU A 173 0.75 -22.40 3.61
CA LEU A 173 -0.05 -22.65 2.44
C LEU A 173 0.64 -23.64 1.49
N ALA A 174 1.96 -23.50 1.28
CA ALA A 174 2.76 -24.44 0.49
C ALA A 174 2.73 -25.86 1.09
N ASP A 175 2.90 -25.99 2.41
CA ASP A 175 2.75 -27.25 3.17
C ASP A 175 1.37 -27.91 2.94
N LYS A 176 0.35 -27.09 2.65
CA LYS A 176 -1.04 -27.50 2.39
C LYS A 176 -1.37 -27.65 0.91
N GLY A 177 -0.38 -27.55 0.02
CA GLY A 177 -0.54 -27.75 -1.42
C GLY A 177 -0.88 -26.48 -2.21
N PHE A 178 -0.69 -25.29 -1.65
CA PHE A 178 -0.84 -24.00 -2.34
C PHE A 178 0.47 -23.18 -2.28
N PRO A 179 1.47 -23.51 -3.12
CA PRO A 179 2.81 -22.89 -3.05
C PRO A 179 2.92 -21.54 -3.75
N ASN A 180 1.91 -21.12 -4.52
CA ASN A 180 2.00 -20.00 -5.45
C ASN A 180 2.50 -18.68 -4.83
N VAL A 181 2.07 -18.38 -3.61
CA VAL A 181 2.47 -17.14 -2.90
C VAL A 181 3.94 -17.22 -2.47
N LEU A 182 4.39 -18.38 -1.99
CA LEU A 182 5.79 -18.58 -1.59
C LEU A 182 6.72 -18.51 -2.82
N ASN A 183 6.30 -19.12 -3.94
CA ASN A 183 7.02 -19.02 -5.21
C ASN A 183 7.13 -17.57 -5.67
N TYR A 184 6.04 -16.79 -5.58
CA TYR A 184 6.06 -15.36 -5.90
C TYR A 184 7.11 -14.60 -5.06
N TYR A 185 7.16 -14.83 -3.76
CA TYR A 185 8.15 -14.18 -2.90
C TYR A 185 9.58 -14.58 -3.26
N ARG A 186 9.83 -15.87 -3.44
CA ARG A 186 11.15 -16.40 -3.80
C ARG A 186 11.64 -15.91 -5.15
N GLU A 187 10.84 -16.08 -6.20
CA GLU A 187 11.24 -15.82 -7.58
C GLU A 187 11.25 -14.32 -7.95
N CYS A 188 10.55 -13.46 -7.19
CA CYS A 188 10.39 -12.05 -7.57
C CYS A 188 11.08 -11.04 -6.66
N PHE A 189 11.48 -11.42 -5.44
CA PHE A 189 12.09 -10.50 -4.47
C PHE A 189 13.55 -10.83 -4.22
N HIS A 190 14.31 -11.09 -5.29
CA HIS A 190 15.74 -11.29 -5.20
C HIS A 190 16.43 -10.04 -4.67
N ASP A 191 17.53 -10.24 -3.94
CA ASP A 191 18.39 -9.13 -3.52
C ASP A 191 18.94 -8.38 -4.75
N PRO A 192 18.66 -7.08 -4.90
CA PRO A 192 19.16 -6.31 -6.04
C PRO A 192 20.69 -6.19 -6.14
N GLU A 193 21.44 -6.48 -5.07
CA GLU A 193 22.91 -6.44 -5.08
C GLU A 193 23.55 -7.80 -5.41
N THR A 194 22.95 -8.90 -4.95
CA THR A 194 23.56 -10.24 -5.01
C THR A 194 22.78 -11.24 -5.86
N ASP A 195 21.57 -10.89 -6.28
CA ASP A 195 20.59 -11.78 -6.94
C ASP A 195 20.19 -12.99 -6.08
N ALA A 196 20.43 -12.92 -4.76
CA ALA A 196 20.06 -14.00 -3.84
C ALA A 196 18.53 -14.09 -3.68
N GLU A 197 18.01 -15.31 -3.77
CA GLU A 197 16.62 -15.64 -3.45
C GLU A 197 16.37 -15.51 -1.94
N PRO A 198 15.28 -14.85 -1.49
CA PRO A 198 14.95 -14.76 -0.07
C PRO A 198 14.69 -16.16 0.51
N GLN A 199 15.30 -16.47 1.66
CA GLN A 199 15.15 -17.77 2.34
C GLN A 199 14.24 -17.67 3.56
N SER A 200 13.87 -16.46 3.96
CA SER A 200 13.08 -16.17 5.16
C SER A 200 12.22 -14.92 4.97
N GLY A 201 11.29 -14.70 5.92
CA GLY A 201 10.53 -13.46 5.99
C GLY A 201 11.39 -12.22 6.25
N GLU A 202 12.51 -12.36 6.94
CA GLU A 202 13.47 -11.28 7.19
C GLU A 202 14.22 -10.91 5.91
N ASP A 203 14.64 -11.91 5.12
CA ASP A 203 15.19 -11.68 3.78
C ASP A 203 14.17 -10.96 2.89
N LEU A 204 12.92 -11.43 2.87
CA LEU A 204 11.84 -10.77 2.12
C LEU A 204 11.70 -9.30 2.55
N SER A 205 11.78 -9.00 3.84
CA SER A 205 11.66 -7.64 4.37
C SER A 205 12.78 -6.72 3.87
N LEU A 206 14.02 -7.19 3.96
CA LEU A 206 15.18 -6.44 3.48
C LEU A 206 15.14 -6.30 1.95
N PHE A 207 14.93 -7.41 1.23
CA PHE A 207 15.02 -7.43 -0.23
C PHE A 207 13.88 -6.66 -0.89
N ALA A 208 12.65 -6.72 -0.34
CA ALA A 208 11.55 -5.88 -0.80
C ALA A 208 11.85 -4.39 -0.61
N THR A 209 12.42 -4.01 0.55
CA THR A 209 12.81 -2.61 0.81
C THR A 209 13.89 -2.15 -0.16
N LYS A 210 14.94 -2.97 -0.37
CA LYS A 210 16.00 -2.69 -1.36
C LYS A 210 15.42 -2.55 -2.77
N LEU A 211 14.55 -3.48 -3.19
CA LEU A 211 13.93 -3.49 -4.51
C LEU A 211 13.07 -2.24 -4.75
N LEU A 212 12.19 -1.91 -3.81
CA LEU A 212 11.28 -0.76 -3.91
C LEU A 212 12.01 0.58 -3.82
N THR A 213 13.22 0.61 -3.26
CA THR A 213 14.05 1.80 -3.18
C THR A 213 15.24 1.76 -4.14
N LYS A 214 15.37 0.76 -5.02
CA LYS A 214 16.55 0.55 -5.87
C LYS A 214 16.93 1.80 -6.66
N THR A 215 15.94 2.43 -7.29
CA THR A 215 16.13 3.65 -8.08
C THR A 215 16.60 4.86 -7.27
N ILE A 216 16.53 4.81 -5.94
CA ILE A 216 17.00 5.86 -5.03
C ILE A 216 18.48 5.68 -4.68
N TRP A 217 18.89 4.48 -4.29
CA TRP A 217 20.23 4.22 -3.77
C TRP A 217 21.22 3.73 -4.83
N ASP A 218 20.74 3.21 -5.95
CA ASP A 218 21.60 2.71 -7.03
C ASP A 218 22.25 3.89 -7.79
N PRO A 219 23.60 3.97 -7.84
CA PRO A 219 24.30 5.06 -8.53
C PRO A 219 24.08 5.04 -10.05
N SER A 220 23.66 3.92 -10.63
CA SER A 220 23.37 3.80 -12.06
C SER A 220 21.95 4.22 -12.44
N ALA A 221 21.05 4.39 -11.47
CA ALA A 221 19.66 4.74 -11.72
C ALA A 221 19.47 6.24 -11.99
N ASP A 222 18.59 6.57 -12.95
CA ASP A 222 18.12 7.94 -13.17
C ASP A 222 17.12 8.33 -12.08
N LYS A 223 17.58 9.17 -11.15
CA LYS A 223 16.80 9.68 -10.01
C LYS A 223 15.87 10.84 -10.41
N LYS A 224 15.89 11.28 -11.67
CA LYS A 224 15.19 12.48 -12.18
C LYS A 224 15.58 13.77 -11.44
N GLY A 225 16.82 13.80 -10.96
CA GLY A 225 17.40 14.82 -10.09
C GLY A 225 17.06 14.61 -8.62
N GLY A 226 17.95 15.07 -7.73
CA GLY A 226 17.88 14.85 -6.29
C GLY A 226 19.25 14.51 -5.74
N ASP A 227 19.27 13.93 -4.54
CA ASP A 227 20.50 13.47 -3.91
C ASP A 227 21.10 12.31 -4.71
N GLU A 228 22.42 12.30 -4.81
CA GLU A 228 23.17 11.16 -5.33
C GLU A 228 23.68 10.32 -4.16
N LEU A 229 23.53 9.00 -4.30
CA LEU A 229 23.95 7.99 -3.34
C LEU A 229 24.81 6.97 -4.09
N SER A 230 25.84 6.46 -3.42
CA SER A 230 26.82 5.52 -3.97
C SER A 230 26.39 4.05 -3.86
N GLY A 231 25.37 3.76 -3.07
CA GLY A 231 24.83 2.41 -2.88
C GLY A 231 23.87 2.31 -1.71
N TRP A 232 23.43 1.09 -1.41
CA TRP A 232 22.52 0.77 -0.31
C TRP A 232 23.07 1.23 1.05
N ASP A 233 24.35 0.99 1.34
CA ASP A 233 24.96 1.35 2.62
C ASP A 233 24.94 2.85 2.90
N GLU A 234 25.19 3.70 1.89
CA GLU A 234 25.10 5.16 2.05
C GLU A 234 23.66 5.60 2.30
N PHE A 235 22.68 4.93 1.68
CA PHE A 235 21.26 5.20 1.95
C PHE A 235 20.87 4.83 3.38
N VAL A 236 21.37 3.70 3.89
CA VAL A 236 21.17 3.26 5.28
C VAL A 236 21.80 4.26 6.26
N GLU A 237 23.02 4.73 5.98
CA GLU A 237 23.73 5.70 6.82
C GLU A 237 23.01 7.06 6.86
N LYS A 238 22.58 7.57 5.69
CA LYS A 238 21.87 8.86 5.60
C LYS A 238 20.43 8.78 6.08
N GLY A 239 19.78 7.62 5.91
CA GLY A 239 18.37 7.37 6.25
C GLY A 239 17.35 8.12 5.39
N ILE A 240 17.78 8.95 4.44
CA ILE A 240 16.90 9.78 3.62
C ILE A 240 17.50 10.09 2.25
N TRP A 241 16.63 10.18 1.24
CA TRP A 241 16.92 10.75 -0.07
C TRP A 241 15.96 11.89 -0.37
N ASN A 242 16.45 13.01 -0.90
CA ASN A 242 15.63 14.16 -1.28
C ASN A 242 15.63 14.36 -2.80
N SER A 243 14.48 14.72 -3.37
CA SER A 243 14.37 15.16 -4.75
C SER A 243 15.03 16.51 -4.96
N LYS A 244 15.28 16.88 -6.21
CA LYS A 244 15.52 18.29 -6.55
C LYS A 244 14.35 19.16 -6.06
N ARG A 245 14.64 20.41 -5.73
CA ARG A 245 13.62 21.37 -5.35
C ARG A 245 12.68 21.63 -6.54
N GLN A 246 11.38 21.60 -6.30
CA GLN A 246 10.36 21.95 -7.29
C GLN A 246 10.47 23.43 -7.65
N GLY A 247 10.56 23.73 -8.95
CA GLY A 247 10.45 25.09 -9.44
C GLY A 247 9.01 25.60 -9.37
N TYR A 248 8.87 26.90 -9.14
CA TYR A 248 7.56 27.55 -9.20
C TYR A 248 7.01 27.52 -10.62
N ARG A 249 5.70 27.30 -10.74
CA ARG A 249 4.95 27.37 -12.00
C ARG A 249 5.33 26.35 -13.08
N GLU A 250 6.10 25.30 -12.76
CA GLU A 250 6.51 24.26 -13.72
C GLU A 250 5.35 23.53 -14.42
N HIS A 251 4.14 23.58 -13.86
CA HIS A 251 2.95 22.91 -14.42
C HIS A 251 1.87 23.89 -14.91
N TRP A 252 2.19 25.17 -15.09
CA TRP A 252 1.18 26.16 -15.49
C TRP A 252 0.77 26.06 -16.96
N ASP A 253 1.63 25.49 -17.80
CA ASP A 253 1.33 25.26 -19.21
C ASP A 253 0.45 24.02 -19.43
N ASP A 254 0.50 23.06 -18.49
CA ASP A 254 -0.36 21.87 -18.51
C ASP A 254 -0.64 21.34 -17.10
N PHE A 255 -1.90 21.48 -16.68
CA PHE A 255 -2.40 20.94 -15.42
C PHE A 255 -2.89 19.49 -15.54
N GLY A 256 -2.65 18.76 -16.64
CA GLY A 256 -3.12 17.38 -16.81
C GLY A 256 -4.64 17.22 -16.67
N THR A 257 -5.38 18.31 -16.88
CA THR A 257 -6.85 18.35 -16.92
C THR A 257 -7.31 18.23 -18.37
N LYS A 258 -8.60 17.97 -18.59
CA LYS A 258 -9.18 17.85 -19.93
C LYS A 258 -8.95 19.09 -20.79
N THR A 259 -8.91 20.27 -20.18
CA THR A 259 -8.62 21.55 -20.86
C THR A 259 -7.15 21.98 -20.85
N GLY A 260 -6.29 21.24 -20.13
CA GLY A 260 -4.91 21.65 -19.82
C GLY A 260 -4.79 22.82 -18.83
N LYS A 261 -5.91 23.41 -18.37
CA LYS A 261 -5.96 24.60 -17.53
C LYS A 261 -6.36 24.28 -16.08
N SER A 262 -6.24 25.30 -15.21
CA SER A 262 -6.95 25.30 -13.93
C SER A 262 -8.45 25.49 -14.17
N GLU A 263 -9.23 24.43 -13.97
CA GLU A 263 -10.65 24.38 -14.34
C GLU A 263 -11.57 24.89 -13.22
N PHE A 264 -12.07 26.13 -13.34
CA PHE A 264 -13.17 26.62 -12.47
C PHE A 264 -14.49 25.92 -12.75
N TYR A 265 -14.74 25.61 -14.02
CA TYR A 265 -15.76 24.66 -14.45
C TYR A 265 -15.02 23.40 -14.91
N SER A 266 -15.13 22.32 -14.15
CA SER A 266 -14.33 21.12 -14.41
C SER A 266 -14.91 20.28 -15.53
N GLU A 267 -14.43 20.50 -16.75
CA GLU A 267 -14.65 19.61 -17.89
C GLU A 267 -14.09 18.21 -17.62
N THR A 268 -13.03 18.10 -16.82
CA THR A 268 -12.48 16.82 -16.36
C THR A 268 -13.51 16.06 -15.53
N LEU A 269 -14.04 16.67 -14.46
CA LEU A 269 -15.04 16.03 -13.59
C LEU A 269 -16.35 15.77 -14.33
N LYS A 270 -16.81 16.73 -15.14
CA LYS A 270 -18.00 16.56 -15.98
C LYS A 270 -17.88 15.32 -16.87
N SER A 271 -16.74 15.15 -17.55
CA SER A 271 -16.50 13.98 -18.40
C SER A 271 -16.60 12.66 -17.63
N ILE A 272 -16.06 12.62 -16.42
CA ILE A 272 -16.08 11.43 -15.55
C ILE A 272 -17.51 11.13 -15.07
N LEU A 273 -18.27 12.17 -14.72
CA LEU A 273 -19.66 12.01 -14.29
C LEU A 273 -20.60 11.62 -15.44
N GLU A 274 -20.36 12.12 -16.65
CA GLU A 274 -21.10 11.72 -17.85
C GLU A 274 -20.81 10.25 -18.21
N GLU A 275 -19.55 9.81 -18.08
CA GLU A 275 -19.17 8.40 -18.22
C GLU A 275 -19.89 7.53 -17.18
N HIS A 276 -19.87 7.93 -15.90
CA HIS A 276 -20.56 7.21 -14.82
C HIS A 276 -22.08 7.14 -15.02
N ALA A 277 -22.70 8.24 -15.46
CA ALA A 277 -24.14 8.29 -15.69
C ALA A 277 -24.61 7.48 -16.91
N SER A 278 -23.68 7.13 -17.81
CA SER A 278 -23.98 6.38 -19.04
C SER A 278 -23.79 4.86 -18.89
N GLY A 279 -23.12 4.41 -17.84
CA GLY A 279 -22.88 2.99 -17.51
C GLY A 279 -23.96 2.41 -16.61
#